data_AF-A0A4R4M205-F1
#
_entry.id   AF-A0A4R4M205-F1
#
_cell.length_a   1.000
_cell.length_b   1.000
_cell.length_c   1.000
_cell.angle_alpha   90.00
_cell.angle_beta   90.00
_cell.angle_gamma   90.00
#
_symmetry.space_group_name_H-M   'P 1'
#
loop_
_entity.id
_entity.type
_entity.pdbx_description
1 polymer ?
#
loop_
_entity_poly.entity_id
_entity_poly.type
_entity_poly.pdbx_seq_one_letter_code
_entity_poly.pdbx_strand_id
1 'polypeptide(L)'
;MIELPHSSLSVPHTDLHVVSLREAMHASGVSFTAVLAVGRRIVGVAENNGRGGPTSFQPGASDIFTLRDMEAFAAQCRHGGQPVDVGEVLDCLVDEYDLARRLASATRLRRTLIRAIVVDRYPLNVVEVAPPATDTQRAALIAHLADVPVPDGARWEMWDGHRWSPLTGQTP
;
A
#
# COMPACT_ATOMS: atom_id res chain seq x y z
N MET A 1 -2.27 1.99 18.84
CA MET A 1 -1.95 2.02 17.40
C MET A 1 -3.20 1.68 16.62
N ILE A 2 -3.31 2.23 15.41
CA ILE A 2 -4.41 2.00 14.47
C ILE A 2 -3.79 1.34 13.25
N GLU A 3 -4.31 0.18 12.84
CA GLU A 3 -3.89 -0.45 11.60
C GLU A 3 -4.64 0.17 10.42
N LEU A 4 -3.90 0.63 9.41
CA LEU A 4 -4.46 1.12 8.17
C LEU A 4 -5.03 -0.06 7.35
N PRO A 5 -6.27 0.07 6.85
CA PRO A 5 -7.02 -1.07 6.34
C PRO A 5 -6.44 -1.69 5.07
N HIS A 6 -5.74 -0.91 4.23
CA HIS A 6 -5.27 -1.40 2.94
C HIS A 6 -3.79 -1.76 2.95
N SER A 7 -2.93 -0.96 3.57
CA SER A 7 -1.49 -1.21 3.63
C SER A 7 -1.01 -2.02 4.84
N SER A 8 -1.88 -2.30 5.82
CA SER A 8 -1.51 -3.00 7.06
C SER A 8 -0.44 -2.29 7.91
N LEU A 9 -0.17 -1.01 7.64
CA LEU A 9 0.68 -0.18 8.48
C LEU A 9 -0.06 0.17 9.77
N SER A 10 0.53 -0.13 10.92
CA SER A 10 0.10 0.35 12.22
C SER A 10 0.70 1.72 12.50
N VAL A 11 -0.15 2.72 12.73
CA VAL A 11 0.21 4.12 12.99
C VAL A 11 -0.23 4.58 14.39
N PRO A 12 0.41 5.60 14.99
CA PRO A 12 -0.06 6.17 16.26
C PRO A 12 -1.38 6.94 16.11
N HIS A 13 -1.62 7.56 14.95
CA HIS A 13 -2.85 8.26 14.58
C HIS A 13 -2.97 8.34 13.05
N THR A 14 -4.17 8.59 12.53
CA THR A 14 -4.46 8.68 11.09
C THR A 14 -4.38 10.11 10.52
N ASP A 15 -4.00 11.10 11.35
CA ASP A 15 -3.96 12.49 10.89
C ASP A 15 -2.94 12.71 9.78
N LEU A 16 -1.78 12.01 9.81
CA LEU A 16 -0.80 12.02 8.72
C LEU A 16 -1.25 11.06 7.61
N HIS A 17 -1.50 11.59 6.42
CA HIS A 17 -1.96 10.82 5.27
C HIS A 17 -1.56 11.46 3.94
N VAL A 18 -1.61 10.67 2.87
CA VAL A 18 -1.44 11.17 1.50
C VAL A 18 -2.77 11.74 1.00
N VAL A 19 -2.73 12.90 0.34
CA VAL A 19 -3.90 13.56 -0.27
C VAL A 19 -3.85 13.64 -1.79
N SER A 20 -2.68 13.37 -2.38
CA SER A 20 -2.49 13.33 -3.82
C SER A 20 -1.28 12.47 -4.15
N LEU A 21 -1.36 11.74 -5.27
CA LEU A 21 -0.29 10.89 -5.78
C LEU A 21 -0.12 11.13 -7.27
N ARG A 22 1.13 11.35 -7.70
CA ARG A 22 1.53 11.38 -9.10
C ARG A 22 2.63 10.36 -9.32
N GLU A 23 2.47 9.54 -10.34
CA GLU A 23 3.40 8.46 -10.68
C GLU A 23 3.86 8.62 -12.13
N ALA A 24 5.10 8.23 -12.39
CA ALA A 24 5.65 8.13 -13.74
C ALA A 24 6.45 6.83 -13.89
N MET A 25 6.11 6.07 -14.93
CA MET A 25 6.80 4.83 -15.27
C MET A 25 8.07 5.12 -16.08
N HIS A 26 9.19 4.56 -15.63
CA HIS A 26 10.47 4.63 -16.31
C HIS A 26 11.04 3.22 -16.52
N ALA A 27 12.02 3.09 -17.41
CA ALA A 27 12.75 1.84 -17.61
C ALA A 27 13.46 1.34 -16.33
N SER A 28 13.79 2.25 -15.40
CA SER A 28 14.45 1.93 -14.13
C SER A 28 13.48 1.58 -12.99
N GLY A 29 12.17 1.81 -13.16
CA GLY A 29 11.18 1.67 -12.10
C GLY A 29 10.10 2.75 -12.15
N VAL A 30 9.26 2.79 -11.12
CA VAL A 30 8.21 3.81 -10.97
C VAL A 30 8.74 4.92 -10.08
N SER A 31 8.76 6.15 -10.59
CA SER A 31 8.96 7.33 -9.75
C SER A 31 7.61 7.86 -9.28
N PHE A 32 7.58 8.47 -8.10
CA PHE A 32 6.37 9.11 -7.61
C PHE A 32 6.66 10.34 -6.77
N THR A 33 5.66 11.21 -6.71
CA THR A 33 5.54 12.30 -5.74
C THR A 33 4.16 12.20 -5.11
N ALA A 34 4.12 12.10 -3.78
CA ALA A 34 2.90 12.06 -3.00
C ALA A 34 2.82 13.26 -2.06
N VAL A 35 1.70 13.97 -2.05
CA VAL A 35 1.47 15.12 -1.17
C VAL A 35 0.95 14.63 0.17
N LEU A 36 1.63 15.02 1.25
CA LEU A 36 1.29 14.63 2.63
C LEU A 36 0.55 15.75 3.34
N ALA A 37 -0.45 15.38 4.14
CA ALA A 37 -1.17 16.28 5.02
C ALA A 37 -1.23 15.75 6.45
N VAL A 38 -1.22 16.65 7.43
CA VAL A 38 -1.64 16.38 8.81
C VAL A 38 -2.99 17.06 9.04
N GLY A 39 -4.03 16.25 9.18
CA GLY A 39 -5.41 16.72 9.16
C GLY A 39 -5.72 17.43 7.85
N ARG A 40 -5.89 18.77 7.86
CA ARG A 40 -6.19 19.56 6.66
C ARG A 40 -5.01 20.36 6.12
N ARG A 41 -3.84 20.27 6.75
CA ARG A 41 -2.67 21.10 6.42
C ARG A 41 -1.67 20.27 5.63
N ILE A 42 -1.25 20.77 4.47
CA ILE A 42 -0.17 20.16 3.71
C ILE A 42 1.14 20.37 4.48
N VAL A 43 1.88 19.28 4.67
CA VAL A 43 3.12 19.26 5.49
C VAL A 43 4.38 18.99 4.68
N GLY A 44 4.25 18.49 3.45
CA GLY A 44 5.38 18.19 2.59
C GLY A 44 5.02 17.17 1.53
N VAL A 45 6.04 16.55 0.96
CA VAL A 45 5.89 15.50 -0.05
C VAL A 45 6.75 14.27 0.27
N ALA A 46 6.27 13.10 -0.12
CA ALA A 46 7.07 11.90 -0.24
C ALA A 46 7.53 11.75 -1.68
N GLU A 47 8.82 11.47 -1.90
CA GLU A 47 9.39 11.32 -3.24
C GLU A 47 10.22 10.05 -3.36
N ASN A 48 9.98 9.30 -4.44
CA ASN A 48 10.83 8.22 -4.90
C ASN A 48 11.24 8.46 -6.35
N ASN A 49 12.53 8.31 -6.67
CA ASN A 49 13.07 8.58 -7.99
C ASN A 49 12.95 7.39 -8.97
N GLY A 50 12.40 6.25 -8.53
CA GLY A 50 12.23 5.06 -9.36
C GLY A 50 13.54 4.41 -9.77
N ARG A 51 14.59 4.51 -8.94
CA ARG A 51 15.91 3.87 -9.15
C ARG A 51 16.29 2.90 -8.03
N GLY A 52 15.31 2.41 -7.29
CA GLY A 52 15.51 1.48 -6.17
C GLY A 52 16.08 2.11 -4.90
N GLY A 53 16.09 3.44 -4.81
CA GLY A 53 16.41 4.16 -3.57
C GLY A 53 15.21 4.22 -2.61
N PRO A 54 15.44 4.56 -1.34
CA PRO A 54 14.36 4.74 -0.37
C PRO A 54 13.50 5.95 -0.74
N THR A 55 12.23 5.90 -0.34
CA THR A 55 11.34 7.06 -0.41
C THR A 55 11.75 8.09 0.64
N SER A 56 11.84 9.35 0.22
CA SER A 56 12.32 10.44 1.06
C SER A 56 11.21 11.44 1.38
N PHE A 57 11.21 11.98 2.60
CA PHE A 57 10.34 13.08 2.98
C PHE A 57 11.01 14.43 2.68
N GLN A 58 10.30 15.29 1.96
CA GLN A 58 10.67 16.69 1.75
C GLN A 58 9.66 17.58 2.49
N PRO A 59 10.06 18.21 3.61
CA PRO A 59 9.19 19.13 4.33
C PRO A 59 8.70 20.28 3.46
N GLY A 60 7.46 20.71 3.67
CA GLY A 60 6.94 21.93 3.06
C GLY A 60 7.64 23.18 3.57
N ALA A 61 7.38 24.33 2.93
CA ALA A 61 7.99 25.61 3.29
C ALA A 61 7.60 26.13 4.70
N SER A 62 6.61 25.52 5.36
CA SER A 62 6.21 25.87 6.72
C SER A 62 6.86 24.93 7.73
N ASP A 63 7.46 25.45 8.79
CA ASP A 63 8.05 24.68 9.90
C ASP A 63 7.01 24.01 10.82
N ILE A 64 5.81 23.75 10.32
CA ILE A 64 4.69 23.17 11.10
C ILE A 64 4.89 21.66 11.31
N PHE A 65 5.62 21.00 10.41
CA PHE A 65 5.92 19.59 10.48
C PHE A 65 7.26 19.34 9.79
N THR A 66 8.24 18.92 10.59
CA THR A 66 9.65 18.80 10.20
C THR A 66 10.04 17.35 9.95
N LEU A 67 11.27 17.13 9.45
CA LEU A 67 11.83 15.78 9.35
C LEU A 67 11.86 15.07 10.71
N ARG A 68 12.14 15.80 11.80
CA ARG A 68 12.15 15.25 13.16
C ARG A 68 10.75 14.76 13.59
N ASP A 69 9.71 15.46 13.17
CA ASP A 69 8.32 15.04 13.45
C ASP A 69 7.96 13.77 12.67
N MET A 70 8.42 13.65 11.42
CA MET A 70 8.29 12.43 10.61
C MET A 70 9.05 11.25 11.26
N GLU A 71 10.29 11.46 11.71
CA GLU A 71 11.08 10.43 12.41
C GLU A 71 10.39 9.98 13.71
N ALA A 72 9.84 10.92 14.49
CA ALA A 72 9.10 10.61 15.71
C ALA A 72 7.80 9.86 15.44
N PHE A 73 7.12 10.15 14.33
CA PHE A 73 5.96 9.39 13.86
C PHE A 73 6.37 7.98 13.44
N ALA A 74 7.41 7.85 12.62
CA ALA A 74 7.89 6.56 12.11
C ALA A 74 8.38 5.61 13.22
N ALA A 75 9.05 6.14 14.24
CA ALA A 75 9.50 5.36 15.39
C ALA A 75 8.35 4.63 16.14
N GLN A 76 7.13 5.17 16.04
CA GLN A 76 5.92 4.59 16.63
C GLN A 76 5.16 3.68 15.68
N CYS A 77 5.50 3.67 14.38
CA CYS A 77 4.82 2.87 13.38
C CYS A 77 5.33 1.43 13.37
N ARG A 78 4.47 0.49 12.96
CA ARG A 78 4.84 -0.90 12.74
C ARG A 78 4.22 -1.44 11.46
N HIS A 79 4.91 -2.31 10.73
CA HIS A 79 4.35 -3.09 9.63
C HIS A 79 4.54 -4.57 9.94
N GLY A 80 3.47 -5.37 9.94
CA GLY A 80 3.53 -6.76 10.41
C GLY A 80 4.01 -6.91 11.87
N GLY A 81 3.86 -5.85 12.68
CA GLY A 81 4.39 -5.81 14.06
C GLY A 81 5.87 -5.42 14.19
N GLN A 82 6.60 -5.30 13.08
CA GLN A 82 8.01 -4.88 13.08
C GLN A 82 8.16 -3.35 13.00
N PRO A 83 9.17 -2.75 13.66
CA PRO A 83 9.54 -1.35 13.45
C PRO A 83 9.81 -1.07 11.98
N VAL A 84 9.39 0.11 11.53
CA VAL A 84 9.60 0.60 10.17
C VAL A 84 10.36 1.92 10.20
N ASP A 85 11.16 2.16 9.17
CA ASP A 85 11.83 3.44 8.97
C ASP A 85 10.91 4.48 8.29
N VAL A 86 11.42 5.71 8.11
CA VAL A 86 10.67 6.78 7.48
C VAL A 86 10.29 6.42 6.04
N GLY A 87 11.20 5.84 5.27
CA GLY A 87 10.93 5.47 3.88
C GLY A 87 9.81 4.43 3.79
N GLU A 88 9.86 3.43 4.67
CA GLU A 88 8.84 2.39 4.74
C GLU A 88 7.46 2.92 5.14
N VAL A 89 7.41 3.85 6.09
CA VAL A 89 6.16 4.55 6.44
C VAL A 89 5.59 5.29 5.24
N LEU A 90 6.44 6.01 4.50
CA LEU A 90 6.00 6.79 3.34
C LEU A 90 5.46 5.88 2.23
N ASP A 91 6.14 4.77 1.94
CA ASP A 91 5.69 3.78 0.96
C ASP A 91 4.34 3.17 1.38
N CYS A 92 4.19 2.78 2.65
CA CYS A 92 2.93 2.26 3.16
C CYS A 92 1.78 3.29 3.13
N LEU A 93 2.06 4.58 3.34
CA LEU A 93 1.04 5.64 3.24
C LEU A 93 0.64 5.90 1.77
N VAL A 94 1.58 5.75 0.84
CA VAL A 94 1.32 5.83 -0.60
C VAL A 94 0.47 4.64 -1.05
N ASP A 95 0.82 3.43 -0.63
CA ASP A 95 0.04 2.21 -0.89
C ASP A 95 -1.37 2.32 -0.32
N GLU A 96 -1.53 2.82 0.91
CA GLU A 96 -2.83 3.03 1.53
C GLU A 96 -3.72 3.93 0.65
N TYR A 97 -3.18 5.05 0.18
CA TYR A 97 -3.90 5.99 -0.66
C TYR A 97 -4.24 5.39 -2.04
N ASP A 98 -3.29 4.74 -2.69
CA ASP A 98 -3.51 4.17 -4.03
C ASP A 98 -4.48 2.99 -3.98
N LEU A 99 -4.34 2.09 -3.01
CA LEU A 99 -5.27 0.97 -2.81
C LEU A 99 -6.68 1.48 -2.49
N ALA A 100 -6.83 2.47 -1.61
CA ALA A 100 -8.13 3.07 -1.31
C ALA A 100 -8.79 3.65 -2.58
N ARG A 101 -8.03 4.36 -3.41
CA ARG A 101 -8.50 4.92 -4.69
C ARG A 101 -8.91 3.81 -5.67
N ARG A 102 -8.09 2.78 -5.83
CA ARG A 102 -8.38 1.63 -6.72
C ARG A 102 -9.61 0.86 -6.24
N LEU A 103 -9.73 0.61 -4.94
CA LEU A 103 -10.89 -0.06 -4.35
C LEU A 103 -12.18 0.75 -4.52
N ALA A 104 -12.14 2.07 -4.34
CA ALA A 104 -13.28 2.93 -4.60
C ALA A 104 -13.73 2.84 -6.07
N SER A 105 -12.78 2.82 -7.01
CA SER A 105 -13.07 2.65 -8.43
C SER A 105 -13.64 1.26 -8.74
N ALA A 106 -13.01 0.19 -8.26
CA ALA A 106 -13.46 -1.20 -8.44
C ALA A 106 -14.86 -1.41 -7.87
N THR A 107 -15.13 -0.89 -6.67
CA THR A 107 -16.45 -0.96 -6.01
C THR A 107 -17.55 -0.36 -6.88
N ARG A 108 -17.29 0.80 -7.50
CA ARG A 108 -18.23 1.45 -8.42
C ARG A 108 -18.54 0.59 -9.65
N LEU A 109 -17.60 -0.27 -10.06
CA LEU A 109 -17.73 -1.22 -11.16
C LEU A 109 -18.23 -2.61 -10.70
N ARG A 110 -18.61 -2.77 -9.42
CA ARG A 110 -18.96 -4.06 -8.80
C ARG A 110 -17.85 -5.10 -8.91
N ARG A 111 -16.61 -4.64 -8.83
CA ARG A 111 -15.39 -5.43 -8.86
C ARG A 111 -14.66 -5.35 -7.52
N THR A 112 -13.68 -6.21 -7.32
CA THR A 112 -12.80 -6.19 -6.15
C THR A 112 -11.32 -6.26 -6.57
N LEU A 113 -10.41 -6.07 -5.63
CA LEU A 113 -8.99 -6.23 -5.85
C LEU A 113 -8.48 -7.56 -5.28
N ILE A 114 -7.50 -8.12 -5.97
CA ILE A 114 -6.61 -9.15 -5.45
C ILE A 114 -5.19 -8.60 -5.44
N ARG A 115 -4.36 -9.12 -4.54
CA ARG A 115 -2.94 -8.77 -4.43
C ARG A 115 -2.12 -10.00 -4.08
N ALA A 116 -0.88 -10.06 -4.53
CA ALA A 116 0.12 -10.98 -4.01
C ALA A 116 0.89 -10.29 -2.87
N ILE A 117 1.02 -10.95 -1.72
CA ILE A 117 1.79 -10.47 -0.57
C ILE A 117 2.90 -11.47 -0.28
N VAL A 118 4.12 -11.00 -0.21
CA VAL A 118 5.23 -11.72 0.43
C VAL A 118 5.34 -11.18 1.86
N VAL A 119 5.61 -12.06 2.83
CA VAL A 119 5.78 -11.66 4.23
C VAL A 119 6.78 -10.50 4.32
N ASP A 120 6.42 -9.46 5.07
CA ASP A 120 7.20 -8.23 5.29
C ASP A 120 7.56 -7.46 4.01
N ARG A 121 6.77 -7.60 2.94
CA ARG A 121 6.94 -6.82 1.71
C ARG A 121 5.65 -6.15 1.27
N TYR A 122 5.83 -5.10 0.48
CA TYR A 122 4.75 -4.40 -0.21
C TYR A 122 3.95 -5.35 -1.13
N PRO A 123 2.65 -5.07 -1.31
CA PRO A 123 1.82 -5.81 -2.25
C PRO A 123 2.40 -5.78 -3.67
N LEU A 124 2.49 -6.96 -4.26
CA LEU A 124 2.83 -7.17 -5.65
C LEU A 124 1.55 -7.52 -6.43
N ASN A 125 1.57 -7.29 -7.74
CA ASN A 125 0.52 -7.75 -8.67
C ASN A 125 -0.90 -7.43 -8.17
N VAL A 126 -1.20 -6.15 -7.93
CA VAL A 126 -2.55 -5.70 -7.56
C VAL A 126 -3.44 -5.67 -8.79
N VAL A 127 -4.44 -6.55 -8.85
CA VAL A 127 -5.31 -6.75 -10.03
C VAL A 127 -6.78 -6.61 -9.65
N GLU A 128 -7.57 -6.00 -10.54
CA GLU A 128 -9.01 -5.89 -10.40
C GLU A 128 -9.73 -7.10 -11.01
N VAL A 129 -10.60 -7.76 -10.23
CA VAL A 129 -11.34 -8.96 -10.64
C VAL A 129 -12.83 -8.85 -10.34
N ALA A 130 -13.63 -9.66 -11.04
CA ALA A 130 -15.00 -9.90 -10.61
C ALA A 130 -14.97 -10.76 -9.33
N PRO A 131 -15.68 -10.39 -8.24
CA PRO A 131 -15.74 -11.21 -7.04
C PRO A 131 -16.35 -12.58 -7.38
N PRO A 132 -15.71 -13.70 -7.02
CA PRO A 132 -16.28 -15.01 -7.27
C PRO A 132 -17.55 -15.19 -6.43
N ALA A 133 -18.67 -15.50 -7.07
CA ALA A 133 -19.96 -15.74 -6.43
C ALA A 133 -20.17 -17.22 -6.04
N THR A 134 -19.34 -18.12 -6.56
CA THR A 134 -19.41 -19.57 -6.29
C THR A 134 -18.03 -20.17 -6.05
N ASP A 135 -18.00 -21.34 -5.40
CA ASP A 135 -16.75 -22.08 -5.16
C ASP A 135 -16.05 -22.48 -6.46
N THR A 136 -16.81 -22.80 -7.52
CA THR A 136 -16.24 -23.10 -8.84
C THR A 136 -15.55 -21.88 -9.46
N GLN A 137 -16.15 -20.69 -9.34
CA GLN A 137 -15.52 -19.45 -9.82
C GLN A 137 -14.29 -19.11 -9.00
N ARG A 138 -14.33 -19.34 -7.68
CA ARG A 138 -13.19 -19.17 -6.79
C ARG A 138 -12.04 -20.12 -7.15
N ALA A 139 -12.34 -21.39 -7.40
CA ALA A 139 -11.34 -22.39 -7.81
C ALA A 139 -10.72 -22.06 -9.18
N ALA A 140 -11.52 -21.59 -10.14
CA ALA A 140 -11.03 -21.15 -11.45
C ALA A 140 -10.11 -19.92 -11.33
N LEU A 141 -10.45 -18.95 -10.46
CA LEU A 141 -9.58 -17.82 -10.17
C LEU A 141 -8.25 -18.28 -9.55
N ILE A 142 -8.29 -19.17 -8.57
CA ILE A 142 -7.07 -19.72 -7.93
C ILE A 142 -6.20 -20.44 -8.97
N ALA A 143 -6.79 -21.25 -9.85
CA ALA A 143 -6.05 -21.93 -10.91
C ALA A 143 -5.37 -20.93 -11.86
N HIS A 144 -6.07 -19.85 -12.24
CA HIS A 144 -5.48 -18.80 -13.07
C HIS A 144 -4.31 -18.08 -12.36
N LEU A 145 -4.41 -17.85 -11.05
CA LEU A 145 -3.36 -17.22 -10.26
C LEU A 145 -2.12 -18.11 -10.06
N ALA A 146 -2.26 -19.43 -10.18
CA ALA A 146 -1.13 -20.36 -10.11
C ALA A 146 -0.16 -20.19 -11.30
N ASP A 147 -0.64 -19.68 -12.43
CA ASP A 147 0.18 -19.40 -13.61
C ASP A 147 0.84 -18.01 -13.57
N VAL A 148 0.49 -17.17 -12.58
CA VAL A 148 1.06 -15.81 -12.44
C VAL A 148 2.36 -15.89 -11.65
N PRO A 149 3.51 -15.49 -12.22
CA PRO A 149 4.77 -15.50 -11.50
C PRO A 149 4.73 -14.56 -10.30
N VAL A 150 4.96 -15.12 -9.12
CA VAL A 150 5.13 -14.40 -7.85
C VAL A 150 6.39 -14.92 -7.15
N PRO A 151 7.05 -14.12 -6.30
CA PRO A 151 8.18 -14.61 -5.52
C PRO A 151 7.80 -15.78 -4.60
N ASP A 152 8.76 -16.62 -4.27
CA ASP A 152 8.61 -17.70 -3.28
C ASP A 152 8.10 -17.15 -1.94
N GLY A 153 7.21 -17.89 -1.27
CA GLY A 153 6.54 -17.46 -0.03
C GLY A 153 5.44 -16.40 -0.21
N ALA A 154 5.10 -16.00 -1.45
CA ALA A 154 3.96 -15.14 -1.70
C ALA A 154 2.62 -15.86 -1.41
N ARG A 155 1.60 -15.11 -1.00
CA ARG A 155 0.21 -15.57 -0.95
C ARG A 155 -0.70 -14.58 -1.66
N TRP A 156 -1.75 -15.08 -2.30
CA TRP A 156 -2.79 -14.23 -2.85
C TRP A 156 -3.83 -13.88 -1.79
N GLU A 157 -4.20 -12.61 -1.73
CA GLU A 157 -5.27 -12.08 -0.90
C GLU A 157 -6.31 -11.37 -1.77
N MET A 158 -7.56 -11.38 -1.34
CA MET A 158 -8.67 -10.66 -1.96
C MET A 158 -9.30 -9.71 -0.96
N TRP A 159 -9.67 -8.52 -1.43
CA TRP A 159 -10.47 -7.61 -0.63
C TRP A 159 -11.92 -8.10 -0.56
N ASP A 160 -12.44 -8.32 0.65
CA ASP A 160 -13.82 -8.78 0.87
C ASP A 160 -14.83 -7.63 1.06
N GLY A 161 -14.37 -6.39 0.97
CA GLY A 161 -15.15 -5.18 1.26
C GLY A 161 -14.70 -4.49 2.55
N HIS A 162 -14.07 -5.22 3.46
CA HIS A 162 -13.64 -4.71 4.77
C HIS A 162 -12.18 -5.01 5.10
N ARG A 163 -11.65 -6.14 4.62
CA ARG A 163 -10.29 -6.59 4.89
C ARG A 163 -9.74 -7.42 3.74
N TRP A 164 -8.43 -7.60 3.76
CA TRP A 164 -7.75 -8.60 2.96
C TRP A 164 -7.96 -9.98 3.56
N SER A 165 -8.49 -10.90 2.75
CA SER A 165 -8.73 -12.28 3.12
C SER A 165 -7.92 -13.22 2.21
N PRO A 166 -7.26 -14.27 2.74
CA PRO A 166 -6.49 -15.20 1.92
C PRO A 166 -7.32 -15.86 0.81
N LEU A 167 -6.77 -15.89 -0.40
CA LEU A 167 -7.27 -16.69 -1.52
C LEU A 167 -6.55 -18.05 -1.61
N THR A 168 -5.24 -18.06 -1.36
CA THR A 168 -4.37 -19.23 -1.43
C THR A 168 -3.57 -19.39 -0.14
N GLY A 169 -2.97 -20.57 0.06
CA GLY A 169 -1.83 -20.71 0.98
C GLY A 169 -0.59 -19.96 0.48
N GLN A 170 0.50 -20.02 1.24
CA GLN A 170 1.81 -19.52 0.78
C GLN A 170 2.35 -20.42 -0.34
N THR A 171 2.96 -19.81 -1.36
CA THR A 171 3.71 -20.53 -2.38
C THR A 171 4.93 -21.21 -1.76
N PRO A 172 5.35 -22.38 -2.29
CA PRO A 172 6.53 -23.11 -1.80
C PRO A 172 7.81 -22.28 -1.83
#